data_AF-A0A938S4J3-F1
#
_entry.id   AF-A0A938S4J3-F1
#
_cell.length_a   1.000
_cell.length_b   1.000
_cell.length_c   1.000
_cell.angle_alpha   90.00
_cell.angle_beta   90.00
_cell.angle_gamma   90.00
#
_symmetry.space_group_name_H-M   'P 1'
#
loop_
_entity.id
_entity.type
_entity.pdbx_description
1 polymer ?
#
loop_
_entity_poly.entity_id
_entity_poly.type
_entity_poly.pdbx_seq_one_letter_code
_entity_poly.pdbx_strand_id
1 'polypeptide(L)'
;MNTTNNPNTQADPQIDDIGLPPSAPRSEMDLKGLALSQDYTSMASVKKAILKVPILKPSAQTWFQISPEPAWQIRVPVVELKEDREHYIVAPDMRDELLGEWIPKLLTGVITKQGTVMFWPIRLPGQDGKLDTWNESALEIVRSFAGRWIRMQSNRESGAYDVIEPISELPPPEWPADPQAMLKIAFRGRIITSADHPVVRQLRGAA
;
A
#
# COMPACT_ATOMS: atom_id res chain seq x y z
N MET A 1 -42.92 -64.65 44.68
CA MET A 1 -44.26 -64.96 44.14
C MET A 1 -45.13 -63.72 44.28
N ASN A 2 -45.71 -63.29 43.15
CA ASN A 2 -46.89 -62.45 42.91
C ASN A 2 -47.45 -61.46 43.96
N THR A 3 -47.52 -60.19 43.51
CA THR A 3 -48.65 -59.22 43.47
C THR A 3 -49.68 -59.16 44.60
N THR A 4 -49.95 -57.95 45.10
CA THR A 4 -51.30 -57.35 45.11
C THR A 4 -51.26 -55.82 45.19
N ASN A 5 -52.16 -55.25 44.39
CA ASN A 5 -52.61 -53.88 44.10
C ASN A 5 -52.79 -52.82 45.21
N ASN A 6 -52.64 -51.58 44.71
CA ASN A 6 -53.29 -50.29 45.02
C ASN A 6 -52.99 -49.60 46.37
N PRO A 7 -52.80 -48.27 46.37
CA PRO A 7 -53.98 -47.39 46.42
C PRO A 7 -53.87 -46.08 45.60
N ASN A 8 -55.06 -45.55 45.30
CA ASN A 8 -55.29 -44.17 44.87
C ASN A 8 -55.50 -43.28 46.13
N THR A 9 -55.36 -41.94 45.97
CA THR A 9 -56.00 -40.81 46.74
C THR A 9 -55.01 -39.75 47.30
N GLN A 10 -55.47 -38.48 47.14
CA GLN A 10 -55.16 -37.21 47.84
C GLN A 10 -54.18 -36.28 47.11
N ALA A 11 -54.66 -35.27 46.35
CA ALA A 11 -55.30 -33.98 46.72
C ALA A 11 -54.30 -32.94 47.26
N ASP A 12 -54.08 -31.82 46.53
CA ASP A 12 -54.35 -30.43 46.93
C ASP A 12 -54.00 -29.45 45.77
N PRO A 13 -54.20 -28.11 45.84
CA PRO A 13 -55.14 -27.40 44.98
C PRO A 13 -54.50 -26.50 43.91
N GLN A 14 -55.39 -26.10 42.99
CA GLN A 14 -55.21 -25.21 41.84
C GLN A 14 -54.51 -23.88 42.22
N ILE A 15 -53.37 -23.59 41.60
CA ILE A 15 -52.75 -22.26 41.60
C ILE A 15 -52.95 -21.65 40.22
N ASP A 16 -53.48 -20.43 40.23
CA ASP A 16 -53.82 -19.60 39.07
C ASP A 16 -52.65 -19.45 38.09
N ASP A 17 -52.89 -19.87 36.84
CA ASP A 17 -51.97 -19.64 35.72
C ASP A 17 -52.07 -18.18 35.29
N ILE A 18 -51.10 -17.39 35.75
CA ILE A 18 -50.81 -16.02 35.32
C ILE A 18 -50.51 -16.04 33.82
N GLY A 19 -51.56 -15.77 33.03
CA GLY A 19 -51.51 -15.70 31.57
C GLY A 19 -50.36 -14.81 31.07
N LEU A 20 -49.33 -15.47 30.54
CA LEU A 20 -48.27 -14.85 29.77
C LEU A 20 -48.91 -14.11 28.58
N PRO A 21 -48.59 -12.83 28.30
CA PRO A 21 -49.12 -12.17 27.11
C PRO A 21 -48.71 -12.96 25.86
N PRO A 22 -49.58 -13.03 24.82
CA PRO A 22 -49.29 -13.76 23.61
C PRO A 22 -47.97 -13.25 23.02
N SER A 23 -47.01 -14.16 22.84
CA SER A 23 -45.74 -13.88 22.16
C SER A 23 -46.07 -13.25 20.81
N ALA A 24 -45.70 -11.98 20.63
CA ALA A 24 -45.71 -11.35 19.32
C ALA A 24 -44.98 -12.29 18.33
N PRO A 25 -45.47 -12.45 17.10
CA PRO A 25 -44.73 -13.20 16.10
C PRO A 25 -43.37 -12.52 15.94
N ARG A 26 -42.27 -13.26 16.16
CA ARG A 26 -40.96 -12.80 15.74
C ARG A 26 -41.07 -12.56 14.25
N SER A 27 -40.95 -11.31 13.82
CA SER A 27 -40.93 -10.96 12.41
C SER A 27 -39.88 -11.81 11.72
N GLU A 28 -40.31 -12.80 10.94
CA GLU A 28 -39.39 -13.54 10.08
C GLU A 28 -38.76 -12.51 9.14
N MET A 29 -37.45 -12.39 9.25
CA MET A 29 -36.67 -11.43 8.49
C MET A 29 -36.75 -11.82 7.01
N ASP A 30 -37.51 -11.06 6.22
CA ASP A 30 -37.66 -11.30 4.79
C ASP A 30 -36.34 -11.02 4.05
N LEU A 31 -35.58 -12.08 3.81
CA LEU A 31 -34.25 -12.02 3.19
C LEU A 31 -34.28 -11.46 1.76
N LYS A 32 -35.43 -11.48 1.07
CA LYS A 32 -35.56 -10.89 -0.26
C LYS A 32 -35.61 -9.36 -0.21
N GLY A 33 -36.12 -8.78 0.87
CA GLY A 33 -36.08 -7.34 1.13
C GLY A 33 -34.72 -6.83 1.64
N LEU A 34 -33.86 -7.74 2.11
CA LEU A 34 -32.47 -7.48 2.50
C LEU A 34 -31.47 -7.73 1.35
N ALA A 35 -31.92 -8.30 0.25
CA ALA A 35 -31.08 -8.53 -0.91
C ALA A 35 -30.71 -7.17 -1.52
N LEU A 36 -29.40 -6.89 -1.59
CA LEU A 36 -28.85 -5.76 -2.34
C LEU A 36 -29.40 -5.80 -3.78
N SER A 37 -30.20 -4.80 -4.14
CA SER A 37 -30.62 -4.60 -5.53
C SER A 37 -29.40 -4.54 -6.44
N GLN A 38 -29.48 -5.14 -7.64
CA GLN A 38 -28.40 -5.13 -8.63
C GLN A 38 -27.88 -3.71 -8.97
N ASP A 39 -28.65 -2.67 -8.68
CA ASP A 39 -28.28 -1.26 -8.87
C ASP A 39 -27.28 -0.70 -7.85
N TYR A 40 -26.78 -1.49 -6.88
CA TYR A 40 -25.74 -1.01 -5.96
C TYR A 40 -24.40 -0.74 -6.65
N THR A 41 -24.16 -1.37 -7.80
CA THR A 41 -22.94 -1.18 -8.60
C THR A 41 -22.92 0.19 -9.30
N SER A 42 -24.07 0.83 -9.48
CA SER A 42 -24.22 2.05 -10.30
C SER A 42 -24.09 3.36 -9.50
N MET A 43 -24.07 3.30 -8.16
CA MET A 43 -24.21 4.47 -7.27
C MET A 43 -23.05 4.68 -6.29
N ALA A 44 -21.90 4.06 -6.52
CA ALA A 44 -20.71 4.29 -5.71
C ALA A 44 -19.48 4.51 -6.60
N SER A 45 -19.27 5.76 -7.04
CA SER A 45 -17.91 6.23 -7.29
C SER A 45 -17.17 6.22 -5.95
N VAL A 46 -16.70 5.06 -5.51
CA VAL A 46 -15.93 4.90 -4.28
C VAL A 46 -14.61 5.66 -4.47
N LYS A 47 -14.54 6.89 -3.94
CA LYS A 47 -13.28 7.64 -3.86
C LYS A 47 -12.42 7.02 -2.77
N LYS A 48 -11.56 6.08 -3.16
CA LYS A 48 -10.59 5.49 -2.24
C LYS A 48 -9.55 6.56 -1.86
N ALA A 49 -9.53 6.95 -0.58
CA ALA A 49 -8.50 7.83 -0.06
C ALA A 49 -7.16 7.07 0.05
N ILE A 50 -6.15 7.50 -0.71
CA ILE A 50 -4.80 6.96 -0.60
C ILE A 50 -4.14 7.61 0.63
N LEU A 51 -3.92 6.83 1.69
CA LEU A 51 -3.35 7.31 2.95
C LEU A 51 -1.84 7.05 3.09
N LYS A 52 -1.30 6.13 2.29
CA LYS A 52 0.10 5.73 2.28
C LYS A 52 0.53 5.43 0.85
N VAL A 53 1.66 6.01 0.45
CA VAL A 53 2.32 5.75 -0.83
C VAL A 53 3.72 5.21 -0.50
N PRO A 54 4.01 3.92 -0.77
CA PRO A 54 5.31 3.34 -0.49
C PRO A 54 6.43 3.95 -1.34
N ILE A 55 7.65 3.98 -0.80
CA ILE A 55 8.87 4.35 -1.52
C ILE A 55 9.75 3.12 -1.57
N LEU A 56 9.63 2.30 -2.61
CA LEU A 56 10.39 1.05 -2.74
C LEU A 56 10.43 0.55 -4.18
N LYS A 57 11.43 -0.29 -4.48
CA LYS A 57 11.57 -1.00 -5.75
C LYS A 57 10.46 -2.04 -5.92
N PRO A 58 9.77 -2.11 -7.06
CA PRO A 58 8.81 -3.17 -7.35
C PRO A 58 9.41 -4.57 -7.13
N SER A 59 8.58 -5.49 -6.63
CA SER A 59 9.00 -6.88 -6.39
C SER A 59 9.16 -7.64 -7.71
N ALA A 60 9.99 -8.68 -7.72
CA ALA A 60 10.21 -9.49 -8.91
C ALA A 60 8.93 -10.20 -9.41
N GLN A 61 7.92 -10.33 -8.54
CA GLN A 61 6.64 -10.96 -8.86
C GLN A 61 5.55 -9.99 -9.31
N THR A 62 5.79 -8.69 -9.20
CA THR A 62 4.77 -7.66 -9.43
C THR A 62 4.79 -7.20 -10.88
N TRP A 63 3.66 -7.30 -11.56
CA TRP A 63 3.42 -6.56 -12.80
C TRP A 63 3.15 -5.10 -12.46
N PHE A 64 3.89 -4.19 -13.08
CA PHE A 64 3.78 -2.75 -12.84
C PHE A 64 3.97 -1.96 -14.13
N GLN A 65 3.49 -0.71 -14.13
CA GLN A 65 3.76 0.27 -15.17
C GLN A 65 4.44 1.49 -14.54
N ILE A 66 5.44 2.03 -15.22
CA ILE A 66 6.10 3.29 -14.86
C ILE A 66 5.36 4.41 -15.57
N SER A 67 5.06 5.51 -14.86
CA SER A 67 4.38 6.64 -15.49
C SER A 67 5.30 7.28 -16.55
N PRO A 68 4.81 7.49 -17.79
CA PRO A 68 5.56 8.22 -18.82
C PRO A 68 5.52 9.74 -18.61
N GLU A 69 4.65 10.23 -17.71
CA GLU A 69 4.48 11.66 -17.49
C GLU A 69 5.61 12.24 -16.63
N PRO A 70 6.25 13.34 -17.05
CA PRO A 70 7.31 14.00 -16.27
C PRO A 70 6.87 14.44 -14.87
N ALA A 71 5.57 14.71 -14.66
CA ALA A 71 5.03 15.09 -13.35
C ALA A 71 5.18 14.00 -12.27
N TRP A 72 5.37 12.74 -12.69
CA TRP A 72 5.62 11.60 -11.81
C TRP A 72 7.12 11.33 -11.58
N GLN A 73 8.00 12.15 -12.12
CA GLN A 73 9.44 12.01 -11.99
C GLN A 73 10.03 13.23 -11.29
N ILE A 74 10.77 12.99 -10.21
CA ILE A 74 11.48 14.06 -9.49
C ILE A 74 12.87 13.60 -9.08
N ARG A 75 13.86 14.49 -9.22
CA ARG A 75 15.22 14.27 -8.76
C ARG A 75 15.40 14.97 -7.42
N VAL A 76 15.79 14.22 -6.38
CA VAL A 76 15.90 14.73 -5.02
C VAL A 76 17.16 14.20 -4.32
N PRO A 77 17.79 15.00 -3.43
CA PRO A 77 18.80 14.50 -2.52
C PRO A 77 18.12 13.68 -1.41
N VAL A 78 18.59 12.46 -1.20
CA VAL A 78 17.99 11.53 -0.25
C VAL A 78 19.04 10.99 0.71
N VAL A 79 18.76 11.08 2.01
CA VAL A 79 19.39 10.24 3.03
C VAL A 79 18.66 8.91 3.08
N GLU A 80 19.40 7.81 3.02
CA GLU A 80 18.85 6.45 3.11
C GLU A 80 19.30 5.78 4.41
N LEU A 81 18.34 5.46 5.28
CA LEU A 81 18.58 4.62 6.44
C LEU A 81 18.46 3.16 6.01
N LYS A 82 19.61 2.51 5.77
CA LYS A 82 19.66 1.17 5.15
C LYS A 82 19.01 0.08 5.99
N GLU A 83 19.09 0.17 7.31
CA GLU A 83 18.52 -0.83 8.23
C GLU A 83 17.00 -0.84 8.12
N ASP A 84 16.37 0.33 8.15
CA ASP A 84 14.91 0.49 8.06
C ASP A 84 14.39 0.60 6.62
N ARG A 85 15.30 0.69 5.64
CA ARG A 85 15.04 0.97 4.22
C ARG A 85 14.21 2.25 4.02
N GLU A 86 14.43 3.23 4.88
CA GLU A 86 13.72 4.50 4.83
C GLU A 86 14.47 5.55 4.01
N HIS A 87 13.69 6.42 3.38
CA HIS A 87 14.17 7.45 2.46
C HIS A 87 13.68 8.81 2.94
N TYR A 88 14.63 9.72 3.18
CA TYR A 88 14.36 11.08 3.66
C TYR A 88 14.87 12.10 2.65
N ILE A 89 13.99 13.02 2.21
CA ILE A 89 14.41 14.11 1.33
C ILE A 89 15.15 15.16 2.16
N VAL A 90 16.26 15.67 1.63
CA VAL A 90 17.03 16.75 2.27
C VAL A 90 16.59 18.10 1.72
N ALA A 91 16.09 18.98 2.60
CA ALA A 91 15.77 20.36 2.25
C ALA A 91 17.03 21.12 1.81
N PRO A 92 16.92 22.13 0.92
CA PRO A 92 18.06 22.89 0.42
C PRO A 92 19.04 23.35 1.50
N ASP A 93 18.53 23.92 2.59
CA ASP A 93 19.32 24.49 3.68
C ASP A 93 20.11 23.45 4.49
N MET A 94 19.74 22.17 4.39
CA MET A 94 20.39 21.06 5.11
C MET A 94 21.43 20.32 4.26
N ARG A 95 21.58 20.66 2.97
CA ARG A 95 22.43 19.89 2.04
C ARG A 95 23.91 19.99 2.36
N ASP A 96 24.36 21.19 2.75
CA ASP A 96 25.76 21.44 3.12
C ASP A 96 26.08 20.83 4.49
N GLU A 97 25.14 20.90 5.44
CA GLU A 97 25.27 20.29 6.76
C GLU A 97 25.33 18.76 6.71
N LEU A 98 24.68 18.16 5.70
CA LEU A 98 24.63 16.71 5.47
C LEU A 98 25.49 16.29 4.28
N LEU A 99 26.55 17.04 3.98
CA LEU A 99 27.45 16.70 2.88
C LEU A 99 28.04 15.30 3.08
N GLY A 100 27.91 14.45 2.06
CA GLY A 100 28.35 13.05 2.12
C GLY A 100 27.32 12.07 2.68
N GLU A 101 26.26 12.55 3.35
CA GLU A 101 25.21 11.70 3.94
C GLU A 101 24.02 11.48 3.00
N TRP A 102 23.85 12.34 2.00
CA TRP A 102 22.79 12.21 1.00
C TRP A 102 23.32 11.80 -0.38
N ILE A 103 22.48 11.10 -1.12
CA ILE A 103 22.73 10.69 -2.51
C ILE A 103 21.61 11.21 -3.43
N PRO A 104 21.91 11.65 -4.65
CA PRO A 104 20.88 12.04 -5.60
C PRO A 104 20.11 10.79 -6.05
N LYS A 105 18.77 10.86 -6.01
CA LYS A 105 17.89 9.82 -6.52
C LYS A 105 16.85 10.39 -7.48
N LEU A 106 16.51 9.60 -8.50
CA LEU A 106 15.27 9.73 -9.26
C LEU A 106 14.18 8.99 -8.48
N LEU A 107 13.10 9.69 -8.16
CA LEU A 107 11.85 9.07 -7.74
C LEU A 107 10.93 9.04 -8.94
N THR A 108 10.53 7.84 -9.37
CA THR A 108 9.57 7.68 -10.46
C THR A 108 8.29 7.02 -9.98
N GLY A 109 7.15 7.54 -10.42
CA GLY A 109 5.84 6.97 -10.16
C GLY A 109 5.69 5.60 -10.81
N VAL A 110 5.22 4.65 -10.02
CA VAL A 110 4.90 3.28 -10.45
C VAL A 110 3.51 2.92 -9.96
N ILE A 111 2.74 2.24 -10.80
CA ILE A 111 1.47 1.63 -10.43
C ILE A 111 1.51 0.13 -10.70
N THR A 112 1.09 -0.67 -9.72
CA THR A 112 0.99 -2.12 -9.89
C THR A 112 -0.29 -2.50 -10.63
N LYS A 113 -0.35 -3.72 -11.16
CA LYS A 113 -1.57 -4.26 -11.78
C LYS A 113 -2.79 -4.25 -10.84
N GLN A 114 -2.56 -4.25 -9.53
CA GLN A 114 -3.60 -4.15 -8.50
C GLN A 114 -4.03 -2.70 -8.19
N GLY A 115 -3.48 -1.70 -8.88
CA GLY A 115 -3.78 -0.29 -8.66
C GLY A 115 -3.04 0.35 -7.48
N THR A 116 -2.01 -0.31 -6.95
CA THR A 116 -1.19 0.27 -5.88
C THR A 116 -0.18 1.24 -6.47
N VAL A 117 -0.25 2.51 -6.04
CA VAL A 117 0.70 3.56 -6.45
C VAL A 117 1.84 3.65 -5.45
N MET A 118 3.05 3.80 -5.96
CA MET A 118 4.30 3.89 -5.21
C MET A 118 5.33 4.73 -5.96
N PHE A 119 6.38 5.17 -5.27
CA PHE A 119 7.56 5.74 -5.90
C PHE A 119 8.70 4.73 -5.85
N TRP A 120 9.31 4.48 -7.00
CA TRP A 120 10.54 3.69 -7.09
C TRP A 120 11.74 4.64 -6.98
N PRO A 121 12.54 4.57 -5.89
CA PRO A 121 13.79 5.31 -5.78
C PRO A 121 14.91 4.62 -6.56
N ILE A 122 15.54 5.34 -7.48
CA ILE A 122 16.69 4.89 -8.27
C ILE A 122 17.84 5.86 -8.04
N ARG A 123 19.03 5.35 -7.72
CA ARG A 123 20.21 6.20 -7.50
C ARG A 123 20.63 6.83 -8.83
N LEU A 124 20.99 8.10 -8.79
CA LEU A 124 21.60 8.82 -9.90
C LEU A 124 23.13 8.84 -9.73
N PRO A 125 23.90 9.07 -10.81
CA PRO A 125 25.33 9.28 -10.70
C PRO A 125 25.64 10.39 -9.69
N GLY A 126 26.63 10.14 -8.82
CA GLY A 126 27.12 11.14 -7.87
C GLY A 126 27.94 12.23 -8.58
N GLN A 127 28.54 13.13 -7.79
CA GLN A 127 29.49 14.11 -8.34
C GLN A 127 30.72 13.45 -9.00
N ASP A 128 31.06 12.23 -8.60
CA ASP A 128 32.12 11.41 -9.19
C ASP A 128 31.71 10.74 -10.52
N GLY A 129 30.45 10.91 -10.94
CA GLY A 129 29.90 10.33 -12.17
C GLY A 129 29.70 8.80 -12.11
N LYS A 130 30.00 8.15 -10.98
CA LYS A 130 29.92 6.69 -10.88
C LYS A 130 28.49 6.24 -10.61
N LEU A 131 28.08 5.19 -11.30
CA LEU A 131 26.84 4.47 -11.08
C LEU A 131 27.10 2.97 -11.21
N ASP A 132 26.42 2.15 -10.42
CA ASP A 132 26.49 0.70 -10.58
C ASP A 132 25.54 0.23 -11.71
N THR A 133 25.84 -0.95 -12.27
CA THR A 133 25.08 -1.56 -13.37
C THR A 133 23.61 -1.82 -13.03
N TRP A 134 23.30 -2.01 -11.73
CA TRP A 134 21.93 -2.18 -11.25
C TRP A 134 21.12 -0.90 -11.41
N ASN A 135 21.67 0.25 -11.01
CA ASN A 135 21.00 1.54 -11.15
C ASN A 135 21.03 2.01 -12.61
N GLU A 136 22.08 1.71 -13.37
CA GLU A 136 22.11 1.97 -14.82
C GLU A 136 20.96 1.25 -15.54
N SER A 137 20.82 -0.05 -15.31
CA SER A 137 19.70 -0.83 -15.89
C SER A 137 18.35 -0.36 -15.37
N ALA A 138 18.22 0.02 -14.09
CA ALA A 138 16.97 0.60 -13.57
C ALA A 138 16.59 1.92 -14.28
N LEU A 139 17.55 2.83 -14.51
CA LEU A 139 17.31 4.07 -15.25
C LEU A 139 16.96 3.79 -16.71
N GLU A 140 17.56 2.77 -17.32
CA GLU A 140 17.23 2.34 -18.67
C GLU A 140 15.82 1.78 -18.77
N ILE A 141 15.37 1.02 -17.77
CA ILE A 141 13.99 0.54 -17.67
C ILE A 141 13.02 1.72 -17.64
N VAL A 142 13.30 2.77 -16.84
CA VAL A 142 12.46 3.98 -16.80
C VAL A 142 12.41 4.68 -18.15
N ARG A 143 13.55 4.81 -18.85
CA ARG A 143 13.61 5.48 -20.16
C ARG A 143 12.87 4.71 -21.25
N SER A 144 13.06 3.39 -21.31
CA SER A 144 12.71 2.58 -22.48
C SER A 144 11.39 1.83 -22.32
N PHE A 145 10.85 1.72 -21.09
CA PHE A 145 9.63 0.96 -20.81
C PHE A 145 8.54 1.74 -20.08
N ALA A 146 8.69 3.07 -19.89
CA ALA A 146 7.60 3.88 -19.36
C ALA A 146 6.34 3.77 -20.24
N GLY A 147 5.17 3.71 -19.59
CA GLY A 147 3.89 3.48 -20.26
C GLY A 147 3.63 2.02 -20.66
N ARG A 148 4.52 1.07 -20.36
CA ARG A 148 4.32 -0.36 -20.65
C ARG A 148 4.17 -1.18 -19.36
N TRP A 149 3.33 -2.21 -19.40
CA TRP A 149 3.28 -3.19 -18.33
C TRP A 149 4.50 -4.09 -18.39
N ILE A 150 5.23 -4.18 -17.29
CA ILE A 150 6.45 -4.98 -17.18
C ILE A 150 6.54 -5.70 -15.85
N ARG A 151 7.38 -6.74 -15.82
CA ARG A 151 8.00 -7.30 -14.62
C ARG A 151 9.50 -7.10 -14.72
N MET A 152 10.14 -6.99 -13.57
CA MET A 152 11.58 -6.79 -13.48
C MET A 152 12.21 -7.93 -12.69
N GLN A 153 13.24 -8.57 -13.25
CA GLN A 153 13.97 -9.65 -12.60
C GLN A 153 15.43 -9.27 -12.38
N SER A 154 15.97 -9.61 -11.21
CA SER A 154 17.41 -9.44 -10.95
C SER A 154 18.18 -10.55 -11.67
N ASN A 155 19.09 -10.16 -12.56
CA ASN A 155 20.02 -11.06 -13.20
C ASN A 155 21.41 -10.88 -12.56
N ARG A 156 21.77 -11.83 -11.67
CA ARG A 156 23.03 -11.75 -10.91
C ARG A 156 24.25 -12.04 -11.77
N GLU A 157 24.09 -12.75 -12.88
CA GLU A 157 25.18 -13.07 -13.80
C GLU A 157 25.62 -11.81 -14.57
N SER A 158 24.65 -11.00 -15.04
CA SER A 158 24.93 -9.72 -15.69
C SER A 158 25.09 -8.55 -14.70
N GLY A 159 24.69 -8.72 -13.44
CA GLY A 159 24.70 -7.63 -12.46
C GLY A 159 23.68 -6.53 -12.79
N ALA A 160 22.59 -6.86 -13.46
CA ALA A 160 21.62 -5.91 -13.98
C ALA A 160 20.17 -6.41 -13.85
N TYR A 161 19.21 -5.55 -14.17
CA TYR A 161 17.80 -5.92 -14.25
C TYR A 161 17.38 -6.30 -15.67
N ASP A 162 16.71 -7.44 -15.78
CA ASP A 162 16.03 -7.86 -17.00
C ASP A 162 14.54 -7.46 -16.94
N VAL A 163 13.98 -7.14 -18.10
CA VAL A 163 12.55 -6.81 -18.26
C VAL A 163 11.81 -7.99 -18.86
N ILE A 164 10.67 -8.31 -18.26
CA ILE A 164 9.71 -9.29 -18.76
C ILE A 164 8.45 -8.54 -19.16
N GLU A 165 7.99 -8.74 -20.39
CA GLU A 165 6.75 -8.19 -20.90
C GLU A 165 5.61 -9.22 -20.81
N PRO A 166 4.35 -8.76 -20.67
CA PRO A 166 3.22 -9.67 -20.64
C PRO A 166 3.00 -10.29 -22.03
N ILE A 167 2.61 -11.57 -22.05
CA ILE A 167 2.32 -12.30 -23.30
C ILE A 167 1.08 -11.72 -24.00
N SER A 168 0.12 -11.24 -23.21
CA SER A 168 -1.12 -10.62 -23.68
C SER A 168 -1.18 -9.16 -23.25
N GLU A 169 -1.91 -8.35 -24.01
CA GLU A 169 -2.21 -6.97 -23.61
C GLU A 169 -2.92 -6.92 -22.26
N LEU A 170 -2.52 -5.96 -21.43
CA LEU A 170 -3.12 -5.68 -20.13
C LEU A 170 -3.78 -4.30 -20.19
N PRO A 171 -4.93 -4.11 -19.52
CA PRO A 171 -5.65 -2.83 -19.57
C PRO A 171 -4.76 -1.70 -19.03
N PRO A 172 -4.88 -0.48 -19.56
CA PRO A 172 -4.15 0.67 -19.02
C PRO A 172 -4.55 0.89 -17.55
N PRO A 173 -3.60 1.29 -16.68
CA PRO A 173 -3.92 1.56 -15.29
C PRO A 173 -4.61 2.92 -15.11
N GLU A 174 -5.37 3.04 -14.03
CA GLU A 174 -5.97 4.29 -13.58
C GLU A 174 -5.01 5.02 -12.63
N TRP A 175 -4.28 6.02 -13.15
CA TRP A 175 -3.38 6.84 -12.34
C TRP A 175 -4.16 7.86 -11.49
N PRO A 176 -3.72 8.16 -10.26
CA PRO A 176 -4.23 9.30 -9.50
C PRO A 176 -4.02 10.61 -10.25
N ALA A 177 -5.00 11.50 -10.18
CA ALA A 177 -4.97 12.78 -10.91
C ALA A 177 -3.88 13.75 -10.43
N ASP A 178 -3.44 13.65 -9.17
CA ASP A 178 -2.45 14.58 -8.58
C ASP A 178 -1.17 13.84 -8.12
N PRO A 179 -0.12 13.84 -8.95
CA PRO A 179 1.19 13.28 -8.58
C PRO A 179 1.83 13.99 -7.39
N GLN A 180 1.59 15.30 -7.22
CA GLN A 180 2.15 16.10 -6.13
C GLN A 180 1.51 15.71 -4.80
N ALA A 181 0.19 15.45 -4.78
CA ALA A 181 -0.46 14.88 -3.60
C ALA A 181 0.16 13.51 -3.23
N MET A 182 0.46 12.66 -4.22
CA MET A 182 1.09 11.36 -3.97
C MET A 182 2.49 11.50 -3.36
N LEU A 183 3.31 12.43 -3.87
CA LEU A 183 4.63 12.72 -3.31
C LEU A 183 4.53 13.23 -1.87
N LYS A 184 3.59 14.16 -1.59
CA LYS A 184 3.34 14.66 -0.24
C LYS A 184 2.95 13.54 0.72
N ILE A 185 2.11 12.60 0.28
CA ILE A 185 1.73 11.44 1.09
C ILE A 185 2.93 10.50 1.32
N ALA A 186 3.74 10.26 0.29
CA ALA A 186 4.92 9.38 0.37
C ALA A 186 5.97 9.89 1.37
N PHE A 187 6.26 11.20 1.34
CA PHE A 187 7.28 11.83 2.18
C PHE A 187 6.73 12.60 3.38
N ARG A 188 5.46 12.39 3.76
CA ARG A 188 4.90 12.98 4.98
C ARG A 188 5.72 12.55 6.19
N GLY A 189 6.33 13.53 6.87
CA GLY A 189 7.22 13.30 8.01
C GLY A 189 8.62 12.75 7.65
N ARG A 190 8.98 12.75 6.35
CA ARG A 190 10.28 12.25 5.85
C ARG A 190 11.06 13.31 5.08
N ILE A 191 11.02 14.56 5.57
CA ILE A 191 11.79 15.67 5.00
C ILE A 191 12.67 16.25 6.10
N ILE A 192 13.98 16.18 5.90
CA ILE A 192 14.97 16.75 6.81
C ILE A 192 15.06 18.24 6.54
N THR A 193 14.59 19.03 7.50
CA THR A 193 14.49 20.50 7.40
C THR A 193 15.34 21.24 8.43
N SER A 194 15.92 20.54 9.42
CA SER A 194 16.76 21.14 10.45
C SER A 194 17.77 20.13 11.02
N ALA A 195 18.81 20.65 11.68
CA ALA A 195 19.82 19.89 12.42
C ALA A 195 19.23 19.04 13.56
N ASP A 196 18.08 19.45 14.10
CA ASP A 196 17.37 18.78 15.17
C ASP A 196 16.53 17.58 14.71
N HIS A 197 16.45 17.34 13.40
CA HIS A 197 15.68 16.24 12.86
C HIS A 197 16.18 14.89 13.44
N PRO A 198 15.30 13.96 13.86
CA PRO A 198 15.71 12.70 14.51
C PRO A 198 16.75 11.90 13.72
N VAL A 199 16.58 11.82 12.39
CA VAL A 199 17.54 11.16 11.48
C VAL A 199 18.93 11.80 11.54
N VAL A 200 19.02 13.13 11.64
CA VAL A 200 20.31 13.83 11.72
C VAL A 200 21.02 13.51 13.04
N ARG A 201 20.26 13.46 14.14
CA ARG A 201 20.79 13.05 15.45
C ARG A 201 21.31 11.62 15.42
N GLN A 202 20.54 10.70 14.84
CA GLN A 202 20.94 9.30 14.66
C GLN A 202 22.23 9.17 13.84
N LEU A 203 22.35 9.87 12.70
CA LEU A 203 23.56 9.85 11.86
C LEU A 203 24.79 10.39 12.61
N ARG A 204 24.59 11.35 13.53
CA ARG A 204 25.66 11.92 14.36
C ARG A 204 26.00 11.07 15.59
N GLY A 205 25.37 9.91 15.76
CA GLY A 205 25.57 9.05 16.93
C GLY A 205 24.95 9.57 18.22
N ALA A 206 24.06 10.58 18.14
CA ALA A 206 23.26 11.01 19.27
C ALA A 206 22.03 10.08 19.37
N ALA A 207 22.05 9.21 20.37
CA ALA A 207 20.91 8.37 20.76
C ALA A 207 19.84 9.17 21.49
#